data_AF-A0A5N3XYB4-F1
#
_entry.id   AF-A0A5N3XYB4-F1
#
_cell.length_a   1.000
_cell.length_b   1.000
_cell.length_c   1.000
_cell.angle_alpha   90.00
_cell.angle_beta   90.00
_cell.angle_gamma   90.00
#
_symmetry.space_group_name_H-M   'P 1'
#
loop_
_entity.id
_entity.type
_entity.pdbx_description
1 polymer ?
#
loop_
_entity_poly.entity_id
_entity_poly.type
_entity_poly.pdbx_seq_one_letter_code
_entity_poly.pdbx_strand_id
1 'polypeptide(L)'
;MSAFSEAALEKKLSELSNSQQSVQTLSLWLIHHRKHSRPIVTVWERELRKGDETDESCKKHLGRVLSIWEERSVYENDVLEQLKQALYGDKKPRKRTYEQIKVDENENCSSLGSPSEPPQTLDLVRALQDLENAASGDAAVHQRIASLPVEVQEVSLLDKITDKESGERLSKMVEDACMLLADYNGRLAAEIDDRKQLTRMLADFLRCQKEALAEKEHKLEVRNLFLI
;
A
#
# COMPACT_ATOMS: atom_id res chain seq x y z
N MET A 1 41.19 11.79 -8.89
CA MET A 1 39.96 11.62 -8.08
C MET A 1 40.38 11.45 -6.62
N SER A 2 39.71 12.12 -5.67
CA SER A 2 40.07 12.07 -4.25
C SER A 2 39.85 10.67 -3.66
N ALA A 3 40.78 10.17 -2.84
CA ALA A 3 40.59 8.93 -2.10
C ALA A 3 39.43 9.03 -1.09
N PHE A 4 38.83 7.89 -0.74
CA PHE A 4 37.85 7.81 0.34
C PHE A 4 38.53 8.04 1.69
N SER A 5 37.89 8.84 2.55
CA SER A 5 38.18 8.93 3.99
C SER A 5 36.92 9.36 4.72
N GLU A 6 36.77 9.00 6.00
CA GLU A 6 35.63 9.42 6.82
C GLU A 6 35.54 10.95 6.91
N ALA A 7 36.68 11.63 7.13
CA ALA A 7 36.74 13.10 7.18
C ALA A 7 36.26 13.76 5.88
N ALA A 8 36.54 13.16 4.72
CA ALA A 8 36.02 13.67 3.44
C ALA A 8 34.50 13.49 3.32
N LEU A 9 33.94 12.42 3.86
CA LEU A 9 32.50 12.19 3.90
C LEU A 9 31.81 13.14 4.87
N GLU A 10 32.36 13.33 6.08
CA GLU A 10 31.85 14.29 7.08
C GLU A 10 31.80 15.71 6.50
N LYS A 11 32.88 16.16 5.86
CA LYS A 11 32.92 17.45 5.18
C LYS A 11 31.83 17.55 4.10
N LYS A 12 31.68 16.52 3.27
CA LYS A 12 30.65 16.52 2.21
C LYS A 12 29.22 16.50 2.75
N LEU A 13 28.98 15.83 3.87
CA LEU A 13 27.68 15.83 4.54
C LEU A 13 27.39 17.21 5.16
N SER A 14 28.39 17.89 5.70
CA SER A 14 28.24 19.26 6.24
C SER A 14 27.94 20.31 5.15
N GLU A 15 28.37 20.06 3.91
CA GLU A 15 28.13 20.93 2.74
C GLU A 15 26.86 20.55 1.97
N LEU A 16 26.14 19.50 2.40
CA LEU A 16 24.95 19.01 1.72
C LEU A 16 23.81 20.03 1.83
N SER A 17 23.15 20.31 0.71
CA SER A 17 21.97 21.19 0.65
C SER A 17 20.78 20.46 0.00
N ASN A 18 19.61 21.09 0.05
CA ASN A 18 18.39 20.60 -0.61
C ASN A 18 18.40 20.78 -2.15
N SER A 19 19.47 21.30 -2.74
CA SER A 19 19.58 21.45 -4.19
C SER A 19 19.85 20.11 -4.86
N GLN A 20 19.21 19.86 -6.01
CA GLN A 20 19.40 18.63 -6.78
C GLN A 20 20.87 18.38 -7.12
N GLN A 21 21.62 19.44 -7.47
CA GLN A 21 23.04 19.33 -7.82
C GLN A 21 23.90 18.87 -6.63
N SER A 22 23.66 19.40 -5.43
CA SER A 22 24.38 19.00 -4.22
C SER A 22 24.12 17.53 -3.87
N VAL A 23 22.85 17.11 -3.88
CA VAL A 23 22.44 15.72 -3.61
C VAL A 23 23.00 14.74 -4.66
N GLN A 24 22.91 15.07 -5.95
CA GLN A 24 23.42 14.23 -7.03
C GLN A 24 24.94 14.10 -7.00
N THR A 25 25.65 15.19 -6.71
CA THR A 25 27.11 15.20 -6.61
C THR A 25 27.60 14.28 -5.48
N LEU A 26 26.97 14.35 -4.29
CA LEU A 26 27.30 13.45 -3.19
C LEU A 26 26.93 12.00 -3.53
N SER A 27 25.73 11.77 -4.07
CA SER A 27 25.26 10.42 -4.45
C SER A 27 26.22 9.74 -5.43
N LEU A 28 26.67 10.45 -6.47
CA LEU A 28 27.61 9.90 -7.46
C LEU A 28 28.97 9.58 -6.81
N TRP A 29 29.44 10.43 -5.90
CA TRP A 29 30.67 10.19 -5.15
C TRP A 29 30.57 8.96 -4.24
N LEU A 30 29.42 8.75 -3.58
CA LEU A 30 29.15 7.56 -2.77
C LEU A 30 29.11 6.28 -3.62
N ILE A 31 28.44 6.31 -4.78
CA ILE A 31 28.38 5.17 -5.72
C ILE A 31 29.78 4.80 -6.20
N HIS A 32 30.62 5.79 -6.54
CA HIS A 32 32.01 5.56 -6.92
C HIS A 32 32.80 4.84 -5.81
N HIS A 33 32.53 5.17 -4.54
CA HIS A 33 33.20 4.58 -3.37
C HIS A 33 32.42 3.45 -2.71
N ARG A 34 31.48 2.79 -3.42
CA ARG A 34 30.61 1.73 -2.87
C ARG A 34 31.31 0.58 -2.16
N LYS A 35 32.60 0.33 -2.45
CA LYS A 35 33.43 -0.67 -1.74
C LYS A 35 33.57 -0.35 -0.24
N HIS A 36 33.38 0.91 0.14
CA HIS A 36 33.39 1.40 1.52
C HIS A 36 31.98 1.55 2.11
N SER A 37 30.99 0.80 1.61
CA SER A 37 29.57 0.93 2.03
C SER A 37 29.38 0.85 3.55
N ARG A 38 30.07 -0.07 4.23
CA ARG A 38 30.02 -0.20 5.70
C ARG A 38 30.47 1.09 6.40
N PRO A 39 31.72 1.59 6.22
CA PRO A 39 32.13 2.88 6.75
C PRO A 39 31.20 4.04 6.36
N ILE A 40 30.75 4.10 5.11
CA ILE A 40 29.84 5.15 4.61
C ILE A 40 28.56 5.20 5.45
N VAL A 41 27.91 4.05 5.67
CA VAL A 41 26.66 3.98 6.45
C VAL A 41 26.90 4.35 7.91
N THR A 42 28.00 3.88 8.51
CA THR A 42 28.36 4.23 9.90
C THR A 42 28.57 5.73 10.09
N VAL A 43 29.28 6.40 9.17
CA VAL A 43 29.47 7.86 9.23
C VAL A 43 28.15 8.58 8.98
N TRP A 44 27.36 8.15 7.98
CA TRP A 44 26.06 8.76 7.69
C TRP A 44 25.11 8.68 8.88
N GLU A 45 25.02 7.54 9.54
CA GLU A 45 24.23 7.35 10.76
C GLU A 45 24.70 8.27 11.90
N ARG A 46 26.02 8.37 12.10
CA ARG A 46 26.63 9.25 13.12
C ARG A 46 26.29 10.72 12.86
N GLU A 47 26.39 11.18 11.62
CA GLU A 47 26.03 12.56 11.26
C GLU A 47 24.53 12.80 11.32
N LEU A 48 23.70 11.83 10.93
CA LEU A 48 22.25 11.93 10.99
C LEU A 48 21.75 12.16 12.43
N ARG A 49 22.38 11.51 13.42
CA ARG A 49 22.05 11.68 14.84
C ARG A 49 22.43 13.05 15.42
N LYS A 50 23.27 13.84 14.72
CA LYS A 50 23.59 15.22 15.12
C LYS A 50 22.54 16.23 14.65
N GLY A 51 21.68 15.82 13.71
CA GLY A 51 20.57 16.64 13.23
C GLY A 51 19.49 16.83 14.31
N ASP A 52 18.72 17.91 14.18
CA ASP A 52 17.63 18.24 15.09
C ASP A 52 16.44 17.25 14.93
N GLU A 53 15.51 17.25 15.91
CA GLU A 53 14.36 16.34 15.91
C GLU A 53 13.53 16.43 14.61
N THR A 54 13.05 15.27 14.16
CA THR A 54 12.25 15.12 12.94
C THR A 54 10.92 15.88 13.06
N ASP A 55 10.85 17.07 12.45
CA ASP A 55 9.60 17.83 12.39
C ASP A 55 8.55 17.19 11.46
N GLU A 56 7.29 17.64 11.54
CA GLU A 56 6.20 17.09 10.72
C GLU A 56 6.41 17.28 9.20
N SER A 57 7.18 18.29 8.80
CA SER A 57 7.53 18.50 7.39
C SER A 57 8.51 17.42 6.92
N CYS A 58 9.57 17.17 7.68
CA CYS A 58 10.56 16.15 7.43
C CYS A 58 9.91 14.75 7.37
N LYS A 59 9.01 14.43 8.30
CA LYS A 59 8.25 13.16 8.28
C LYS A 59 7.44 12.99 6.99
N LYS A 60 6.77 14.03 6.49
CA LYS A 60 6.04 13.96 5.21
C LYS A 60 6.97 13.70 4.03
N HIS A 61 8.15 14.33 4.00
CA HIS A 61 9.13 14.07 2.95
C HIS A 61 9.68 12.64 3.01
N LEU A 62 9.98 12.13 4.21
CA LEU A 62 10.40 10.74 4.40
C LEU A 62 9.29 9.75 4.02
N GLY A 63 8.03 10.04 4.35
CA GLY A 63 6.88 9.24 3.94
C GLY A 63 6.78 9.10 2.41
N ARG A 64 6.98 10.20 1.67
CA ARG A 64 7.04 10.16 0.20
C ARG A 64 8.17 9.27 -0.32
N VAL A 65 9.34 9.29 0.32
CA VAL A 65 10.46 8.41 -0.06
C VAL A 65 10.12 6.95 0.16
N LEU A 66 9.49 6.60 1.29
CA LEU A 66 9.03 5.23 1.58
C LEU A 66 8.01 4.75 0.55
N SER A 67 7.06 5.60 0.14
CA SER A 67 6.10 5.25 -0.92
C SER A 67 6.77 4.98 -2.26
N ILE A 68 7.81 5.74 -2.63
CA ILE A 68 8.58 5.49 -3.86
C ILE A 68 9.32 4.14 -3.78
N TRP A 69 9.85 3.78 -2.60
CA TRP A 69 10.51 2.49 -2.40
C TRP A 69 9.53 1.32 -2.46
N GLU A 70 8.33 1.49 -1.92
CA GLU A 70 7.23 0.53 -2.00
C GLU A 70 6.77 0.29 -3.44
N GLU A 71 6.49 1.37 -4.19
CA GLU A 71 6.06 1.31 -5.59
C GLU A 71 7.09 0.62 -6.50
N ARG A 72 8.38 0.81 -6.21
CA ARG A 72 9.49 0.25 -7.00
C ARG A 72 10.05 -1.06 -6.44
N SER A 73 9.46 -1.58 -5.37
CA SER A 73 9.92 -2.79 -4.67
C SER A 73 11.42 -2.76 -4.35
N VAL A 74 11.92 -1.61 -3.85
CA VAL A 74 13.34 -1.44 -3.47
C VAL A 74 13.67 -2.22 -2.20
N TYR A 75 12.70 -2.33 -1.29
CA TYR A 75 12.76 -3.09 -0.05
C TYR A 75 11.47 -3.92 0.10
N GLU A 76 11.56 -5.01 0.86
CA GLU A 76 10.42 -5.85 1.23
C GLU A 76 9.40 -5.10 2.10
N ASN A 77 8.12 -5.48 2.01
CA ASN A 77 7.03 -4.77 2.68
C ASN A 77 7.14 -4.80 4.21
N ASP A 78 7.64 -5.88 4.80
CA ASP A 78 7.86 -6.00 6.25
C ASP A 78 8.88 -4.98 6.77
N VAL A 79 9.93 -4.72 6.00
CA VAL A 79 10.94 -3.69 6.30
C VAL A 79 10.33 -2.30 6.16
N LEU A 80 9.56 -2.05 5.09
CA LEU A 80 8.90 -0.77 4.86
C LEU A 80 7.89 -0.43 5.96
N GLU A 81 7.12 -1.41 6.44
CA GLU A 81 6.17 -1.23 7.54
C GLU A 81 6.89 -0.92 8.88
N GLN A 82 8.00 -1.60 9.18
CA GLN A 82 8.83 -1.26 10.34
C GLN A 82 9.35 0.19 10.28
N LEU A 83 9.78 0.64 9.11
CA LEU A 83 10.25 2.02 8.91
C LEU A 83 9.10 3.04 9.02
N LYS A 84 7.91 2.75 8.46
CA LYS A 84 6.71 3.60 8.61
C LYS A 84 6.31 3.70 10.09
N GLN A 85 6.34 2.59 10.84
CA GLN A 85 6.03 2.57 12.27
C GLN A 85 7.05 3.39 13.09
N ALA A 86 8.34 3.27 12.78
CA ALA A 86 9.38 4.08 13.42
C ALA A 86 9.22 5.59 13.14
N LEU A 87 8.74 5.95 11.95
CA LEU A 87 8.59 7.35 11.52
C LEU A 87 7.36 8.05 12.13
N TYR A 88 6.22 7.35 12.17
CA TYR A 88 4.95 7.93 12.63
C TYR A 88 4.60 7.56 14.08
N GLY A 89 5.36 6.64 14.68
CA GLY A 89 5.05 6.00 15.95
C GLY A 89 3.88 5.02 15.81
N ASP A 90 3.59 4.30 16.89
CA ASP A 90 2.38 3.50 17.04
C ASP A 90 1.16 4.42 17.14
N LYS A 91 0.77 5.04 16.03
CA LYS A 91 -0.55 5.64 15.91
C LYS A 91 -1.53 4.49 15.84
N LYS A 92 -1.92 3.95 17.01
CA LYS A 92 -3.17 3.22 17.16
C LYS A 92 -4.20 4.03 16.38
N PRO A 93 -4.85 3.46 15.37
CA PRO A 93 -5.87 4.18 14.64
C PRO A 93 -6.90 4.62 15.66
N ARG A 94 -6.94 5.92 15.98
CA ARG A 94 -8.08 6.51 16.66
C ARG A 94 -9.23 6.43 15.66
N LYS A 95 -9.86 5.25 15.60
CA LYS A 95 -11.13 5.03 14.94
C LYS A 95 -12.10 6.03 15.59
N ARG A 96 -12.44 7.09 14.86
CA ARG A 96 -13.55 7.96 15.20
C ARG A 96 -14.80 7.09 15.24
N THR A 97 -15.52 7.20 16.36
CA THR A 97 -16.77 6.52 16.64
C THR A 97 -17.84 6.90 15.61
N TYR A 98 -18.16 5.96 14.73
CA TYR A 98 -19.50 5.73 14.21
C TYR A 98 -19.74 4.20 14.29
N GLU A 99 -20.98 3.81 14.51
CA GLU A 99 -21.39 2.58 15.20
C GLU A 99 -20.72 1.26 14.76
N GLN A 100 -20.45 0.45 15.80
CA GLN A 100 -19.81 -0.85 15.73
C GLN A 100 -20.63 -1.85 14.91
N ILE A 101 -20.14 -2.22 13.73
CA ILE A 101 -20.24 -3.62 13.30
C ILE A 101 -19.10 -4.34 14.03
N LYS A 102 -19.45 -5.09 15.07
CA LYS A 102 -18.53 -6.03 15.72
C LYS A 102 -18.15 -7.08 14.68
N VAL A 103 -16.98 -6.94 14.08
CA VAL A 103 -16.26 -8.09 13.55
C VAL A 103 -15.48 -8.61 14.75
N ASP A 104 -15.96 -9.71 15.34
CA ASP A 104 -15.24 -10.43 16.38
C ASP A 104 -13.88 -10.87 15.81
N GLU A 105 -12.82 -10.14 16.16
CA GLU A 105 -11.41 -10.49 15.89
C GLU A 105 -10.92 -11.60 16.83
N ASN A 106 -11.70 -12.66 17.00
CA ASN A 106 -11.27 -13.84 17.75
C ASN A 106 -11.80 -15.13 17.15
N GLU A 107 -11.42 -15.39 15.90
CA GLU A 107 -11.03 -16.75 15.54
C GLU A 107 -9.53 -16.75 15.21
N ASN A 108 -8.76 -17.13 16.22
CA ASN A 108 -7.58 -17.95 16.04
C ASN A 108 -7.84 -18.99 14.93
N CYS A 109 -7.35 -18.71 13.71
CA CYS A 109 -7.08 -19.77 12.75
C CYS A 109 -5.57 -19.98 12.69
N SER A 110 -5.04 -20.49 13.81
CA SER A 110 -4.02 -21.52 13.75
C SER A 110 -4.57 -22.67 12.90
N SER A 111 -4.43 -22.56 11.60
CA SER A 111 -4.43 -23.70 10.71
C SER A 111 -3.24 -23.51 9.81
N LEU A 112 -2.15 -24.17 10.22
CA LEU A 112 -1.26 -24.86 9.32
C LEU A 112 -2.15 -25.71 8.39
N GLY A 113 -2.69 -25.08 7.35
CA GLY A 113 -3.41 -25.77 6.30
C GLY A 113 -2.38 -26.61 5.60
N SER A 114 -2.55 -27.93 5.72
CA SER A 114 -2.03 -28.97 4.83
C SER A 114 -1.87 -28.45 3.39
N PRO A 115 -0.94 -28.98 2.58
CA PRO A 115 -0.73 -28.52 1.20
C PRO A 115 -2.03 -28.69 0.41
N SER A 116 -2.86 -27.65 0.40
CA SER A 116 -4.03 -27.57 -0.44
C SER A 116 -3.51 -27.52 -1.85
N GLU A 117 -4.06 -28.36 -2.72
CA GLU A 117 -3.69 -28.39 -4.13
C GLU A 117 -3.66 -26.96 -4.69
N PRO A 118 -2.69 -26.64 -5.56
CA PRO A 118 -2.58 -25.30 -6.12
C PRO A 118 -3.93 -24.89 -6.73
N PRO A 119 -4.40 -23.65 -6.51
CA PRO A 119 -5.58 -23.16 -7.21
C PRO A 119 -5.38 -23.37 -8.71
N GLN A 120 -6.34 -24.01 -9.37
CA GLN A 120 -6.21 -24.32 -10.79
C GLN A 120 -6.13 -22.99 -11.55
N THR A 121 -5.29 -22.93 -12.60
CA THR A 121 -5.11 -21.72 -13.42
C THR A 121 -6.45 -21.13 -13.89
N LEU A 122 -7.44 -21.99 -14.16
CA LEU A 122 -8.78 -21.58 -14.57
C LEU A 122 -9.55 -20.82 -13.46
N ASP A 123 -9.42 -21.25 -12.20
CA ASP A 123 -10.08 -20.59 -11.08
C ASP A 123 -9.49 -19.22 -10.80
N LEU A 124 -8.17 -19.09 -10.96
CA LEU A 124 -7.48 -17.80 -10.86
C LEU A 124 -7.90 -16.84 -11.99
N VAL A 125 -8.01 -17.34 -13.22
CA VAL A 125 -8.47 -16.54 -14.37
C VAL A 125 -9.92 -16.07 -14.17
N ARG A 126 -10.81 -16.93 -13.67
CA ARG A 126 -12.19 -16.55 -13.35
C ARG A 126 -12.24 -15.48 -12.28
N ALA A 127 -11.52 -15.66 -11.16
CA ALA A 127 -11.47 -14.67 -10.09
C ALA A 127 -10.93 -13.30 -10.56
N LEU A 128 -9.97 -13.30 -11.51
CA LEU A 128 -9.47 -12.07 -12.13
C LEU A 128 -10.51 -11.39 -13.05
N GLN A 129 -11.27 -12.18 -13.82
CA GLN A 129 -12.33 -11.67 -14.70
C GLN A 129 -13.53 -11.13 -13.92
N ASP A 130 -13.91 -11.80 -12.83
CA ASP A 130 -15.01 -11.34 -11.97
C ASP A 130 -14.69 -9.97 -11.34
N LEU A 131 -13.41 -9.75 -11.00
CA LEU A 131 -12.95 -8.48 -10.45
C LEU A 131 -12.94 -7.31 -11.46
N GLU A 132 -12.87 -7.60 -12.77
CA GLU A 132 -12.99 -6.56 -13.82
C GLU A 132 -14.38 -5.92 -13.84
N ASN A 133 -15.41 -6.66 -13.41
CA ASN A 133 -16.79 -6.20 -13.34
C ASN A 133 -17.21 -5.75 -11.92
N ALA A 134 -16.26 -5.50 -11.04
CA ALA A 134 -16.53 -5.21 -9.64
C ALA A 134 -17.15 -3.81 -9.41
N ALA A 135 -17.67 -3.59 -8.20
CA ALA A 135 -18.37 -2.36 -7.81
C ALA A 135 -17.53 -1.10 -8.07
N SER A 136 -16.22 -1.17 -7.84
CA SER A 136 -15.27 -0.08 -8.08
C SER A 136 -15.13 0.31 -9.56
N GLY A 137 -15.46 -0.62 -10.48
CA GLY A 137 -15.49 -0.38 -11.93
C GLY A 137 -16.81 0.18 -12.44
N ASP A 138 -17.85 0.28 -11.59
CA ASP A 138 -19.18 0.75 -11.97
C ASP A 138 -19.22 2.28 -12.07
N ALA A 139 -18.76 2.78 -13.22
CA ALA A 139 -18.71 4.21 -13.52
C ALA A 139 -20.09 4.90 -13.44
N ALA A 140 -21.17 4.17 -13.76
CA ALA A 140 -22.52 4.70 -13.72
C ALA A 140 -22.96 4.98 -12.28
N VAL A 141 -22.70 4.05 -11.35
CA VAL A 141 -22.99 4.26 -9.93
C VAL A 141 -22.14 5.38 -9.34
N HIS A 142 -20.84 5.45 -9.68
CA HIS A 142 -19.96 6.55 -9.24
C HIS A 142 -20.47 7.91 -9.72
N GLN A 143 -20.91 8.02 -10.98
CA GLN A 143 -21.48 9.25 -11.51
C GLN A 143 -22.77 9.64 -10.76
N ARG A 144 -23.64 8.67 -10.45
CA ARG A 144 -24.87 8.92 -9.67
C ARG A 144 -24.56 9.43 -8.27
N ILE A 145 -23.60 8.81 -7.56
CA ILE A 145 -23.16 9.25 -6.23
C ILE A 145 -22.54 10.67 -6.31
N ALA A 146 -21.68 10.93 -7.29
CA ALA A 146 -21.05 12.24 -7.47
C ALA A 146 -22.05 13.35 -7.84
N SER A 147 -23.18 12.99 -8.47
CA SER A 147 -24.25 13.91 -8.83
C SER A 147 -25.29 14.15 -7.73
N LEU A 148 -25.11 13.56 -6.53
CA LEU A 148 -26.03 13.78 -5.43
C LEU A 148 -26.08 15.27 -5.05
N PRO A 149 -27.28 15.85 -4.87
CA PRO A 149 -27.42 17.26 -4.53
C PRO A 149 -26.75 17.59 -3.18
N VAL A 150 -26.36 18.86 -2.99
CA VAL A 150 -25.76 19.30 -1.72
C VAL A 150 -26.78 19.28 -0.59
N GLU A 151 -28.06 19.47 -0.93
CA GLU A 151 -29.19 19.46 -0.01
C GLU A 151 -29.38 18.10 0.68
N VAL A 152 -28.99 16.98 0.06
CA VAL A 152 -29.04 15.65 0.70
C VAL A 152 -27.80 15.35 1.55
N GLN A 153 -26.78 16.21 1.52
CA GLN A 153 -25.50 16.03 2.21
C GLN A 153 -25.35 16.98 3.41
N GLU A 154 -25.90 18.20 3.31
CA GLU A 154 -25.67 19.28 4.27
C GLU A 154 -26.89 19.60 5.13
N VAL A 155 -26.83 19.22 6.41
CA VAL A 155 -27.89 19.46 7.40
C VAL A 155 -28.16 20.95 7.61
N SER A 156 -27.16 21.81 7.39
CA SER A 156 -27.31 23.27 7.53
C SER A 156 -28.27 23.90 6.52
N LEU A 157 -28.66 23.18 5.46
CA LEU A 157 -29.59 23.69 4.43
C LEU A 157 -31.06 23.42 4.76
N LEU A 158 -31.35 22.69 5.85
CA LEU A 158 -32.71 22.35 6.25
C LEU A 158 -33.54 23.59 6.66
N ASP A 159 -32.88 24.65 7.12
CA ASP A 159 -33.52 25.93 7.47
C ASP A 159 -34.17 26.64 6.27
N LYS A 160 -33.73 26.30 5.05
CA LYS A 160 -34.29 26.83 3.79
C LYS A 160 -35.58 26.14 3.36
N ILE A 161 -35.96 25.04 4.00
CA ILE A 161 -37.19 24.32 3.72
C ILE A 161 -38.34 25.00 4.45
N THR A 162 -39.11 25.81 3.72
CA THR A 162 -40.20 26.63 4.28
C THR A 162 -41.58 26.04 4.09
N ASP A 163 -41.71 24.97 3.30
CA ASP A 163 -42.99 24.36 2.96
C ASP A 163 -42.93 22.83 2.98
N LYS A 164 -44.10 22.22 3.18
CA LYS A 164 -44.23 20.77 3.31
C LYS A 164 -43.85 20.03 2.01
N GLU A 165 -44.16 20.62 0.85
CA GLU A 165 -43.92 19.96 -0.44
C GLU A 165 -42.43 19.87 -0.77
N SER A 166 -41.66 20.94 -0.52
CA SER A 166 -40.21 20.93 -0.67
C SER A 166 -39.54 19.99 0.35
N GLY A 167 -40.06 19.91 1.57
CA GLY A 167 -39.63 18.95 2.57
C GLY A 167 -39.86 17.48 2.16
N GLU A 168 -41.04 17.16 1.62
CA GLU A 168 -41.34 15.82 1.09
C GLU A 168 -40.45 15.46 -0.11
N ARG A 169 -40.18 16.41 -1.01
CA ARG A 169 -39.24 16.23 -2.11
C ARG A 169 -37.83 15.92 -1.62
N LEU A 170 -37.35 16.66 -0.62
CA LEU A 170 -36.03 16.42 -0.02
C LEU A 170 -35.97 15.07 0.68
N SER A 171 -36.99 14.70 1.47
CA SER A 171 -37.06 13.39 2.15
C SER A 171 -36.89 12.25 1.16
N LYS A 172 -37.63 12.30 0.04
CA LYS A 172 -37.52 11.29 -1.02
C LYS A 172 -36.12 11.21 -1.63
N MET A 173 -35.50 12.36 -1.91
CA MET A 173 -34.12 12.40 -2.43
C MET A 173 -33.11 11.82 -1.44
N VAL A 174 -33.29 12.08 -0.14
CA VAL A 174 -32.45 11.51 0.93
C VAL A 174 -32.64 10.00 1.01
N GLU A 175 -33.88 9.50 0.97
CA GLU A 175 -34.20 8.08 0.99
C GLU A 175 -33.57 7.34 -0.19
N ASP A 176 -33.71 7.89 -1.41
CA ASP A 176 -33.12 7.34 -2.63
C ASP A 176 -31.57 7.34 -2.56
N ALA A 177 -30.98 8.42 -2.04
CA ALA A 177 -29.53 8.52 -1.84
C ALA A 177 -29.01 7.51 -0.81
N CYS A 178 -29.73 7.33 0.30
CA CYS A 178 -29.39 6.35 1.34
C CYS A 178 -29.41 4.93 0.79
N MET A 179 -30.44 4.56 0.01
CA MET A 179 -30.50 3.24 -0.64
C MET A 179 -29.35 3.02 -1.61
N LEU A 180 -29.03 4.02 -2.45
CA LEU A 180 -27.91 3.96 -3.39
C LEU A 180 -26.58 3.75 -2.67
N LEU A 181 -26.31 4.51 -1.61
CA LEU A 181 -25.08 4.42 -0.84
C LEU A 181 -24.98 3.10 -0.07
N ALA A 182 -26.09 2.60 0.48
CA ALA A 182 -26.12 1.31 1.17
C ALA A 182 -25.81 0.14 0.21
N ASP A 183 -26.44 0.13 -0.97
CA ASP A 183 -26.17 -0.87 -2.01
C ASP A 183 -24.71 -0.83 -2.47
N TYR A 184 -24.20 0.36 -2.79
CA TYR A 184 -22.82 0.54 -3.21
C TYR A 184 -21.82 0.11 -2.13
N ASN A 185 -22.02 0.51 -0.88
CA ASN A 185 -21.15 0.12 0.24
C ASN A 185 -21.18 -1.40 0.49
N GLY A 186 -22.33 -2.04 0.34
CA GLY A 186 -22.46 -3.50 0.42
C GLY A 186 -21.68 -4.21 -0.69
N ARG A 187 -21.84 -3.75 -1.94
CA ARG A 187 -21.09 -4.27 -3.10
C ARG A 187 -19.59 -4.05 -2.97
N LEU A 188 -19.16 -2.89 -2.45
CA LEU A 188 -17.75 -2.58 -2.22
C LEU A 188 -17.15 -3.45 -1.10
N ALA A 189 -17.90 -3.73 -0.04
CA ALA A 189 -17.47 -4.64 1.02
C ALA A 189 -17.25 -6.07 0.49
N ALA A 190 -18.18 -6.59 -0.33
CA ALA A 190 -18.02 -7.87 -0.98
C ALA A 190 -16.77 -7.91 -1.89
N GLU A 191 -16.58 -6.87 -2.71
CA GLU A 191 -15.39 -6.75 -3.57
C GLU A 191 -14.08 -6.77 -2.75
N ILE A 192 -14.04 -6.10 -1.59
CA ILE A 192 -12.87 -6.10 -0.71
C ILE A 192 -12.54 -7.53 -0.26
N ASP A 193 -13.53 -8.33 0.09
CA ASP A 193 -13.32 -9.72 0.51
C ASP A 193 -12.88 -10.61 -0.65
N ASP A 194 -13.44 -10.42 -1.84
CA ASP A 194 -13.01 -11.09 -3.07
C ASP A 194 -11.55 -10.77 -3.40
N ARG A 195 -11.13 -9.50 -3.27
CA ARG A 195 -9.72 -9.07 -3.46
C ARG A 195 -8.76 -9.72 -2.46
N LYS A 196 -9.17 -9.86 -1.19
CA LYS A 196 -8.37 -10.57 -0.18
C LYS A 196 -8.23 -12.05 -0.52
N GLN A 197 -9.29 -12.69 -0.99
CA GLN A 197 -9.25 -14.08 -1.43
C GLN A 197 -8.34 -14.25 -2.65
N LEU A 198 -8.47 -13.39 -3.66
CA LEU A 198 -7.61 -13.39 -4.84
C LEU A 198 -6.14 -13.19 -4.48
N THR A 199 -5.84 -12.31 -3.53
CA THR A 199 -4.46 -12.09 -3.05
C THR A 199 -3.87 -13.38 -2.47
N ARG A 200 -4.64 -14.13 -1.68
CA ARG A 200 -4.23 -15.44 -1.16
C ARG A 200 -4.02 -16.46 -2.29
N MET A 201 -4.97 -16.53 -3.24
CA MET A 201 -4.87 -17.41 -4.39
C MET A 201 -3.62 -17.13 -5.26
N LEU A 202 -3.29 -15.86 -5.48
CA LEU A 202 -2.09 -15.45 -6.21
C LEU A 202 -0.80 -15.85 -5.48
N ALA A 203 -0.75 -15.67 -4.17
CA ALA A 203 0.40 -16.05 -3.36
C ALA A 203 0.64 -17.57 -3.43
N ASP A 204 -0.41 -18.38 -3.28
CA ASP A 204 -0.33 -19.83 -3.40
C ASP A 204 0.04 -20.28 -4.82
N PHE A 205 -0.58 -19.69 -5.85
CA PHE A 205 -0.26 -20.01 -7.24
C PHE A 205 1.21 -19.72 -7.58
N LEU A 206 1.73 -18.57 -7.15
CA LEU A 206 3.13 -18.19 -7.38
C LEU A 206 4.10 -19.13 -6.66
N ARG A 207 3.80 -19.53 -5.42
CA ARG A 207 4.59 -20.51 -4.67
C ARG A 207 4.66 -21.83 -5.42
N CYS A 208 3.52 -22.38 -5.81
CA CYS A 208 3.45 -23.65 -6.54
C CYS A 208 4.13 -23.58 -7.91
N GLN A 209 4.02 -22.47 -8.65
CA GLN A 209 4.72 -22.28 -9.92
C GLN A 209 6.25 -22.28 -9.75
N LYS A 210 6.77 -21.66 -8.69
CA LYS A 210 8.21 -21.68 -8.38
C LYS A 210 8.71 -23.09 -8.07
N GLU A 211 7.97 -23.84 -7.25
CA GLU A 211 8.30 -25.24 -6.92
C GLU A 211 8.28 -26.12 -8.17
N ALA A 212 7.25 -26.00 -9.01
CA ALA A 212 7.14 -26.74 -10.27
C ALA A 212 8.26 -26.39 -11.25
N LEU A 213 8.65 -25.12 -11.36
CA LEU A 213 9.75 -24.68 -12.21
C LEU A 213 11.07 -25.35 -11.77
N ALA A 214 11.39 -25.29 -10.47
CA ALA A 214 12.61 -25.90 -9.93
C ALA A 214 12.65 -27.42 -10.18
N GLU A 215 11.51 -28.11 -10.05
CA GLU A 215 11.42 -29.54 -10.34
C GLU A 215 11.66 -29.83 -11.83
N LYS A 216 11.11 -29.01 -12.74
CA LYS A 216 11.29 -29.15 -14.18
C LYS A 216 12.73 -28.87 -14.61
N GLU A 217 13.37 -27.86 -14.03
CA GLU A 217 14.79 -27.54 -14.23
C GLU A 217 15.67 -28.72 -13.80
N HIS A 218 15.47 -29.23 -12.59
CA HIS A 218 16.21 -30.40 -12.09
C HIS A 218 16.02 -31.64 -12.99
N LYS A 219 14.79 -31.93 -13.42
CA LYS A 219 14.52 -33.03 -14.37
C LYS A 219 15.23 -32.84 -15.71
N LEU A 220 15.35 -31.61 -16.18
CA LEU A 220 16.03 -31.28 -17.43
C LEU A 220 17.55 -31.45 -17.30
N GLU A 221 18.15 -31.02 -16.18
CA GLU A 221 19.56 -31.24 -15.86
C GLU A 221 19.90 -32.74 -15.80
N VAL A 222 19.11 -33.52 -15.06
CA VAL A 222 19.28 -34.98 -14.95
C VAL A 222 19.22 -35.63 -16.33
N ARG A 223 18.22 -35.28 -17.15
CA ARG A 223 18.09 -35.82 -18.51
C ARG A 223 19.28 -35.43 -19.41
N ASN A 224 19.81 -34.22 -19.29
CA ASN A 224 20.99 -33.80 -20.03
C ASN A 224 22.25 -34.58 -19.62
N LEU A 225 22.39 -34.90 -18.32
CA LEU A 225 23.47 -35.75 -17.82
C LEU A 225 23.40 -37.19 -18.38
N PHE A 226 22.20 -37.73 -18.61
CA PHE A 226 22.03 -39.06 -19.23
C PHE A 226 22.24 -39.08 -20.76
N LEU A 227 22.36 -37.92 -21.41
CA LEU A 227 22.57 -37.79 -22.86
C LEU A 227 24.05 -37.59 -23.25
N ILE A 228 24.95 -37.48 -22.27
CA ILE A 228 26.42 -37.38 -22.43
C ILE A 228 27.03 -38.75 -22.12
#